data_AF-A0A383D3Q9-F1
#
_entry.id   AF-A0A383D3Q9-F1
#
_cell.length_a   1.000
_cell.length_b   1.000
_cell.length_c   1.000
_cell.angle_alpha   90.00
_cell.angle_beta   90.00
_cell.angle_gamma   90.00
#
_symmetry.space_group_name_H-M   'P 1'
#
loop_
_entity.id
_entity.type
_entity.pdbx_description
1 polymer ?
#
loop_
_entity_poly.entity_id
_entity_poly.type
_entity_poly.pdbx_seq_one_letter_code
_entity_poly.pdbx_strand_id
1 'polypeptide(L)'
;MIINEIFYLNKRNFDISVLATRLSILNLPMLGDVLIYRERESVMKKRIGELSLFSLLSLFFGISVAESKTEVNDTTLSTVGDGRNWAAFGRNYSEQRYSPLTQIDADSVKRLGVEWVMDLPDDRSLTGTPLVVDGVMYFTGSYSKTKAVDAKSGKLIW
;
A
#
# COMPACT_ATOMS: atom_id res chain seq x y z
N MET A 1 -35.45 -33.96 55.74
CA MET A 1 -35.59 -32.85 56.69
C MET A 1 -34.98 -31.61 56.05
N ILE A 2 -35.59 -30.43 56.22
CA ILE A 2 -35.28 -29.15 55.55
C ILE A 2 -34.10 -28.43 56.27
N ILE A 3 -33.42 -27.37 55.79
CA ILE A 3 -33.70 -26.32 54.76
C ILE A 3 -32.38 -25.72 54.20
N ASN A 4 -32.40 -25.25 52.92
CA ASN A 4 -31.67 -24.08 52.34
C ASN A 4 -30.10 -24.02 52.40
N GLU A 5 -29.35 -23.16 51.68
CA GLU A 5 -29.63 -21.99 50.81
C GLU A 5 -28.86 -22.05 49.46
N ILE A 6 -29.28 -21.19 48.52
CA ILE A 6 -28.58 -20.85 47.27
C ILE A 6 -27.60 -19.69 47.53
N PHE A 7 -26.37 -19.75 47.01
CA PHE A 7 -25.62 -18.52 46.69
C PHE A 7 -25.00 -18.57 45.29
N TYR A 8 -25.01 -17.41 44.65
CA TYR A 8 -24.76 -17.15 43.23
C TYR A 8 -23.27 -16.89 42.89
N LEU A 9 -23.01 -16.66 41.59
CA LEU A 9 -21.81 -16.07 40.94
C LEU A 9 -20.74 -17.09 40.45
N ASN A 10 -20.15 -16.94 39.26
CA ASN A 10 -20.48 -16.12 38.08
C ASN A 10 -19.85 -16.76 36.81
N LYS A 11 -20.47 -16.65 35.64
CA LYS A 11 -19.88 -17.10 34.36
C LYS A 11 -18.79 -16.11 33.89
N ARG A 12 -17.53 -16.36 34.27
CA ARG A 12 -16.32 -16.05 33.47
C ARG A 12 -15.07 -16.61 34.15
N ASN A 13 -14.15 -17.13 33.33
CA ASN A 13 -12.82 -17.65 33.71
C ASN A 13 -12.84 -18.86 34.67
N PHE A 14 -12.90 -20.07 34.10
CA PHE A 14 -12.48 -21.28 34.81
C PHE A 14 -10.95 -21.25 34.96
N ASP A 15 -10.47 -20.82 36.13
CA ASP A 15 -9.06 -20.92 36.47
C ASP A 15 -8.71 -22.38 36.81
N ILE A 16 -8.02 -23.04 35.87
CA ILE A 16 -7.73 -24.47 35.91
C ILE A 16 -6.77 -24.82 37.07
N SER A 17 -6.03 -23.83 37.59
CA SER A 17 -5.08 -23.99 38.69
C SER A 17 -5.71 -24.49 39.99
N VAL A 18 -6.98 -24.16 40.26
CA VAL A 18 -7.66 -24.50 41.52
C VAL A 18 -8.05 -25.99 41.59
N LEU A 19 -8.27 -26.65 40.44
CA LEU A 19 -8.63 -28.06 40.39
C LEU A 19 -7.43 -28.99 40.66
N ALA A 20 -6.21 -28.58 40.29
CA ALA A 20 -5.01 -29.39 40.46
C ALA A 20 -4.70 -29.66 41.96
N THR A 21 -4.87 -28.65 42.82
CA THR A 21 -4.52 -28.73 44.26
C THR A 21 -5.45 -29.65 45.06
N ARG A 22 -6.64 -30.01 44.53
CA ARG A 22 -7.60 -30.89 45.23
C ARG A 22 -7.60 -32.34 44.71
N LEU A 23 -6.86 -32.64 43.65
CA LEU A 23 -6.77 -33.98 43.05
C LEU A 23 -5.57 -34.80 43.53
N SER A 24 -4.58 -34.18 44.18
CA SER A 24 -3.38 -34.82 44.74
C SER A 24 -3.63 -35.80 45.89
N ILE A 25 -4.88 -35.94 46.36
CA ILE A 25 -5.28 -36.88 47.42
C ILE A 25 -5.74 -38.24 46.83
N LEU A 26 -6.06 -38.31 45.54
CA LEU A 26 -6.51 -39.53 44.86
C LEU A 26 -5.45 -40.00 43.87
N ASN A 27 -4.64 -40.96 44.32
CA ASN A 27 -3.44 -41.48 43.67
C ASN A 27 -3.77 -42.32 42.40
N LEU A 28 -4.27 -41.66 41.35
CA LEU A 28 -4.74 -42.25 40.10
C LEU A 28 -3.84 -41.82 38.91
N PRO A 29 -2.85 -42.64 38.50
CA PRO A 29 -1.83 -42.21 37.54
C PRO A 29 -2.34 -41.98 36.10
N MET A 30 -3.53 -42.46 35.72
CA MET A 30 -4.01 -42.41 34.33
C MET A 30 -4.69 -41.08 33.91
N LEU A 31 -4.97 -40.16 34.83
CA LEU A 31 -5.65 -38.89 34.50
C LEU A 31 -4.70 -37.74 34.16
N GLY A 32 -3.44 -37.80 34.59
CA GLY A 32 -2.42 -36.81 34.25
C GLY A 32 -2.05 -36.84 32.76
N ASP A 33 -1.80 -38.04 32.22
CA ASP A 33 -1.37 -38.22 30.83
C ASP A 33 -2.42 -37.73 29.82
N VAL A 34 -3.71 -37.96 30.09
CA VAL A 34 -4.81 -37.53 29.21
C VAL A 34 -4.92 -36.00 29.15
N LEU A 35 -4.68 -35.30 30.27
CA LEU A 35 -4.69 -33.84 30.31
C LEU A 35 -3.47 -33.25 29.57
N ILE A 36 -2.27 -33.79 29.82
CA ILE A 36 -1.03 -33.36 29.15
C ILE A 36 -1.10 -33.61 27.63
N TYR A 37 -1.67 -34.73 27.21
CA TYR A 37 -1.85 -35.06 25.79
C TYR A 37 -2.80 -34.09 25.09
N ARG A 38 -3.95 -33.77 25.72
CA ARG A 38 -4.94 -32.84 25.17
C ARG A 38 -4.42 -31.41 25.08
N GLU A 39 -3.60 -30.97 26.03
CA GLU A 39 -2.97 -29.66 25.99
C GLU A 39 -1.96 -29.55 24.84
N ARG A 40 -1.10 -30.56 24.66
CA ARG A 40 -0.13 -30.62 23.54
C ARG A 40 -0.79 -30.56 22.16
N GLU A 41 -1.88 -31.30 21.97
CA GLU A 41 -2.71 -31.24 20.75
C GLU A 41 -3.22 -29.82 20.45
N SER A 42 -3.66 -29.08 21.46
CA SER A 42 -4.16 -27.71 21.29
C SER A 42 -3.04 -26.72 20.91
N VAL A 43 -1.85 -26.87 21.53
CA VAL A 43 -0.69 -26.00 21.28
C VAL A 43 -0.09 -26.27 19.89
N MET A 44 -0.02 -27.54 19.46
CA MET A 44 0.45 -27.90 18.13
C MET A 44 -0.46 -27.33 17.04
N LYS A 45 -1.78 -27.51 17.15
CA LYS A 45 -2.76 -26.97 16.18
C LYS A 45 -2.73 -25.45 16.08
N LYS A 46 -2.53 -24.74 17.20
CA LYS A 46 -2.38 -23.28 17.21
C LYS A 46 -1.09 -22.83 16.49
N ARG A 47 0.06 -23.44 16.81
CA ARG A 47 1.36 -23.08 16.19
C ARG A 47 1.42 -23.40 14.69
N ILE A 48 0.79 -24.47 14.23
CA ILE A 48 0.71 -24.82 12.80
C ILE A 48 -0.10 -23.76 12.02
N GLY A 49 -1.19 -23.26 12.59
CA GLY A 49 -1.98 -22.17 12.01
C GLY A 49 -1.20 -20.84 11.94
N GLU A 50 -0.50 -20.49 13.02
CA GLU A 50 0.31 -19.27 13.08
C GLU A 50 1.49 -19.30 12.08
N LEU A 51 2.22 -20.42 11.97
CA LEU A 51 3.33 -20.57 11.01
C LEU A 51 2.88 -20.53 9.54
N SER A 52 1.72 -21.13 9.22
CA SER A 52 1.14 -21.10 7.87
C SER A 52 0.79 -19.68 7.41
N LEU A 53 0.29 -18.84 8.32
CA LEU A 53 -0.11 -17.47 8.02
C LEU A 53 1.10 -16.57 7.70
N PHE A 54 2.23 -16.76 8.40
CA PHE A 54 3.46 -16.01 8.12
C PHE A 54 4.09 -16.38 6.77
N SER A 55 4.10 -17.66 6.36
CA SER A 55 4.63 -18.07 5.06
C SER A 55 3.81 -17.56 3.86
N LEU A 56 2.49 -17.42 4.02
CA LEU A 56 1.63 -16.83 2.99
C LEU A 56 1.83 -15.31 2.86
N LEU A 57 2.10 -14.61 3.96
CA LEU A 57 2.32 -13.16 3.94
C LEU A 57 3.64 -12.77 3.25
N SER A 58 4.69 -13.60 3.38
CA SER A 58 6.00 -13.35 2.76
C SER A 58 6.04 -13.47 1.24
N LEU A 59 5.11 -14.17 0.59
CA LEU A 59 5.08 -14.26 -0.88
C LEU A 59 4.60 -12.97 -1.57
N PHE A 60 3.91 -12.07 -0.86
CA PHE A 60 3.40 -10.82 -1.44
C PHE A 60 4.41 -9.67 -1.47
N PHE A 61 5.59 -9.81 -0.87
CA PHE A 61 6.55 -8.71 -0.70
C PHE A 61 7.66 -8.64 -1.76
N GLY A 62 7.57 -9.45 -2.83
CA GLY A 62 8.71 -9.72 -3.73
C GLY A 62 8.63 -9.20 -5.17
N ILE A 63 7.47 -8.78 -5.68
CA ILE A 63 7.36 -8.28 -7.06
C ILE A 63 7.68 -6.78 -7.08
N SER A 64 8.98 -6.49 -7.16
CA SER A 64 9.45 -5.18 -7.62
C SER A 64 9.24 -5.11 -9.14
N VAL A 65 8.11 -4.52 -9.57
CA VAL A 65 7.91 -4.19 -10.99
C VAL A 65 8.96 -3.16 -11.36
N ALA A 66 9.95 -3.54 -12.15
CA ALA A 66 10.84 -2.59 -12.79
C ALA A 66 10.00 -1.79 -13.81
N GLU A 67 9.78 -0.51 -13.54
CA GLU A 67 9.11 0.38 -14.48
C GLU A 67 10.02 0.55 -15.69
N SER A 68 9.65 -0.04 -16.83
CA SER A 68 10.39 0.13 -18.08
C SER A 68 10.28 1.57 -18.51
N LYS A 69 11.43 2.19 -18.84
CA LYS A 69 11.45 3.52 -19.44
C LYS A 69 10.60 3.53 -20.71
N THR A 70 9.78 4.56 -20.89
CA THR A 70 8.97 4.76 -22.08
C THR A 70 9.87 5.13 -23.25
N GLU A 71 9.81 4.35 -24.32
CA GLU A 71 10.38 4.73 -25.62
C GLU A 71 9.37 5.61 -26.36
N VAL A 72 9.73 6.86 -26.65
CA VAL A 72 8.88 7.77 -27.43
C VAL A 72 9.15 7.57 -28.91
N ASN A 73 8.25 6.85 -29.57
CA ASN A 73 8.32 6.52 -31.00
C ASN A 73 6.94 6.61 -31.67
N ASP A 74 6.90 6.45 -33.00
CA ASP A 74 5.69 6.54 -33.83
C ASP A 74 4.53 5.67 -33.30
N THR A 75 4.83 4.45 -32.86
CA THR A 75 3.82 3.53 -32.29
C THR A 75 3.19 4.15 -31.05
N THR A 76 3.99 4.63 -30.09
CA THR A 76 3.46 5.26 -28.87
C THR A 76 2.65 6.52 -29.16
N LEU A 77 3.15 7.39 -30.05
CA LEU A 77 2.52 8.67 -30.41
C LEU A 77 1.30 8.53 -31.34
N SER A 78 1.10 7.37 -31.98
CA SER A 78 -0.10 7.07 -32.76
C SER A 78 -1.33 6.76 -31.89
N THR A 79 -1.14 6.49 -30.59
CA THR A 79 -2.22 6.07 -29.69
C THR A 79 -2.54 7.12 -28.62
N VAL A 80 -3.64 6.92 -27.88
CA VAL A 80 -3.95 7.72 -26.70
C VAL A 80 -3.06 7.34 -25.49
N GLY A 81 -2.53 6.11 -25.43
CA GLY A 81 -1.83 5.61 -24.24
C GLY A 81 -2.70 5.59 -22.97
N ASP A 82 -2.06 5.44 -21.81
CA ASP A 82 -2.72 5.36 -20.49
C ASP A 82 -3.04 6.71 -19.83
N GLY A 83 -2.61 7.82 -20.44
CA GLY A 83 -2.77 9.16 -19.89
C GLY A 83 -1.56 9.72 -19.14
N ARG A 84 -0.61 8.88 -18.68
CA ARG A 84 0.47 9.30 -17.76
C ARG A 84 1.51 10.21 -18.41
N ASN A 85 1.79 10.00 -19.69
CA ASN A 85 2.79 10.76 -20.45
C ASN A 85 2.15 11.82 -21.37
N TRP A 86 2.82 12.97 -21.47
CA TRP A 86 2.59 14.04 -22.46
C TRP A 86 3.85 14.15 -23.33
N ALA A 87 3.98 13.25 -24.29
CA ALA A 87 5.23 13.00 -25.02
C ALA A 87 5.41 13.85 -26.31
N ALA A 88 4.36 14.53 -26.78
CA ALA A 88 4.39 15.44 -27.93
C ALA A 88 3.67 16.76 -27.63
N PHE A 89 3.82 17.77 -28.51
CA PHE A 89 3.28 19.12 -28.30
C PHE A 89 1.77 19.12 -27.99
N GLY A 90 0.96 18.49 -28.84
CA GLY A 90 -0.46 18.23 -28.60
C GLY A 90 -0.75 16.89 -27.94
N ARG A 91 0.18 16.40 -27.10
CA ARG A 91 0.21 15.11 -26.39
C ARG A 91 0.52 13.89 -27.24
N ASN A 92 -0.11 13.76 -28.41
CA ASN A 92 0.11 12.68 -29.39
C ASN A 92 -0.18 13.19 -30.83
N TYR A 93 -0.04 12.36 -31.87
CA TYR A 93 -0.20 12.80 -33.26
C TYR A 93 -1.60 13.32 -33.65
N SER A 94 -2.62 13.10 -32.81
CA SER A 94 -3.94 13.72 -33.05
C SER A 94 -3.95 15.23 -32.76
N GLU A 95 -2.94 15.73 -32.04
CA GLU A 95 -2.79 17.12 -31.58
C GLU A 95 -4.01 17.68 -30.80
N GLN A 96 -4.93 16.81 -30.36
CA GLN A 96 -6.19 17.19 -29.68
C GLN A 96 -5.98 17.83 -28.30
N ARG A 97 -4.79 17.71 -27.70
CA ARG A 97 -4.47 18.22 -26.34
C ARG A 97 -5.40 17.66 -25.25
N TYR A 98 -6.03 16.52 -25.51
CA TYR A 98 -6.95 15.83 -24.60
C TYR A 98 -6.22 14.81 -23.72
N SER A 99 -6.45 14.89 -22.40
CA SER A 99 -5.99 13.88 -21.44
C SER A 99 -7.14 12.97 -21.01
N PRO A 100 -6.96 11.63 -20.98
CA PRO A 100 -7.96 10.70 -20.48
C PRO A 100 -7.95 10.55 -18.95
N LEU A 101 -7.07 11.27 -18.23
CA LEU A 101 -6.98 11.20 -16.77
C LEU A 101 -8.18 11.89 -16.12
N THR A 102 -8.85 11.20 -15.20
CA THR A 102 -10.10 11.65 -14.54
C THR A 102 -9.95 11.91 -13.03
N GLN A 103 -8.74 11.83 -12.47
CA GLN A 103 -8.50 12.07 -11.04
C GLN A 103 -8.89 13.51 -10.59
N ILE A 104 -8.84 14.46 -11.52
CA ILE A 104 -9.30 15.83 -11.35
C ILE A 104 -10.49 16.03 -12.29
N ASP A 105 -11.61 16.46 -11.72
CA ASP A 105 -12.91 16.62 -12.35
C ASP A 105 -13.63 17.89 -11.82
N ALA A 106 -14.84 18.14 -12.32
CA ALA A 106 -15.63 19.33 -11.94
C ALA A 106 -15.96 19.40 -10.43
N ASP A 107 -16.04 18.27 -9.74
CA ASP A 107 -16.37 18.20 -8.31
C ASP A 107 -15.14 18.33 -7.39
N SER A 108 -13.98 17.90 -7.88
CA SER A 108 -12.71 17.85 -7.15
C SER A 108 -11.78 19.03 -7.42
N VAL A 109 -11.90 19.73 -8.56
CA VAL A 109 -11.06 20.88 -8.92
C VAL A 109 -10.98 21.97 -7.84
N LYS A 110 -12.06 22.15 -7.05
CA LYS A 110 -12.13 23.06 -5.91
C LYS A 110 -11.20 22.73 -4.73
N ARG A 111 -10.54 21.56 -4.75
CA ARG A 111 -9.57 21.11 -3.74
C ARG A 111 -8.12 21.19 -4.23
N LEU A 112 -7.86 21.69 -5.44
CA LEU A 112 -6.50 21.82 -5.95
C LEU A 112 -5.70 22.85 -5.15
N GLY A 113 -4.42 22.53 -4.93
CA GLY A 113 -3.41 23.42 -4.39
C GLY A 113 -2.16 23.40 -5.26
N VAL A 114 -1.20 24.26 -4.93
CA VAL A 114 0.13 24.25 -5.56
C VAL A 114 1.00 23.24 -4.82
N GLU A 115 1.44 22.19 -5.51
CA GLU A 115 2.35 21.17 -4.96
C GLU A 115 3.79 21.67 -4.86
N TRP A 116 4.27 22.40 -5.89
CA TRP A 116 5.61 22.98 -5.93
C TRP A 116 5.68 24.22 -6.83
N VAL A 117 6.70 25.03 -6.64
CA VAL A 117 7.06 26.21 -7.46
C VAL A 117 8.55 26.17 -7.75
N MET A 118 8.97 26.56 -8.95
CA MET A 118 10.37 26.75 -9.33
C MET A 118 10.59 28.20 -9.74
N ASP A 119 11.57 28.87 -9.12
CA ASP A 119 12.02 30.19 -9.55
C ASP A 119 12.88 30.08 -10.82
N LEU A 120 12.59 30.94 -11.80
CA LEU A 120 13.28 30.99 -13.09
C LEU A 120 13.81 32.41 -13.38
N PRO A 121 14.84 32.88 -12.64
CA PRO A 121 15.27 34.29 -12.66
C PRO A 121 15.80 34.78 -14.01
N ASP A 122 16.30 33.87 -14.85
CA ASP A 122 16.80 34.15 -16.20
C ASP A 122 15.71 34.11 -17.29
N ASP A 123 14.50 33.65 -16.98
CA ASP A 123 13.41 33.49 -17.94
C ASP A 123 12.42 34.66 -17.87
N ARG A 124 11.93 35.11 -19.03
CA ARG A 124 10.98 36.24 -19.14
C ARG A 124 9.70 35.92 -19.91
N SER A 125 9.77 35.04 -20.90
CA SER A 125 8.63 34.63 -21.72
C SER A 125 8.63 33.11 -21.87
N LEU A 126 7.69 32.44 -21.18
CA LEU A 126 7.48 31.00 -21.27
C LEU A 126 6.25 30.74 -22.15
N THR A 127 6.47 30.26 -23.38
CA THR A 127 5.41 29.98 -24.37
C THR A 127 5.36 28.52 -24.83
N GLY A 128 6.37 27.72 -24.46
CA GLY A 128 6.41 26.29 -24.80
C GLY A 128 5.37 25.49 -24.00
N THR A 129 4.81 24.44 -24.62
CA THR A 129 4.10 23.39 -23.88
C THR A 129 5.14 22.45 -23.27
N PRO A 130 5.17 22.24 -21.94
CA PRO A 130 6.05 21.25 -21.32
C PRO A 130 5.71 19.85 -21.81
N LEU A 131 6.74 19.01 -21.99
CA LEU A 131 6.58 17.58 -22.22
C LEU A 131 6.82 16.84 -20.90
N VAL A 132 6.09 15.76 -20.64
CA VAL A 132 6.28 14.93 -19.44
C VAL A 132 6.36 13.47 -19.85
N VAL A 133 7.48 12.82 -19.55
CA VAL A 133 7.70 11.39 -19.82
C VAL A 133 8.37 10.75 -18.61
N ASP A 134 7.81 9.66 -18.11
CA ASP A 134 8.32 8.89 -16.96
C ASP A 134 8.62 9.74 -15.72
N GLY A 135 7.76 10.73 -15.45
CA GLY A 135 7.91 11.64 -14.32
C GLY A 135 8.97 12.75 -14.49
N VAL A 136 9.64 12.85 -15.64
CA VAL A 136 10.50 13.98 -15.98
C VAL A 136 9.74 14.98 -16.85
N MET A 137 9.70 16.23 -16.41
CA MET A 137 9.18 17.37 -17.16
C MET A 137 10.31 18.06 -17.92
N TYR A 138 10.11 18.29 -19.21
CA TYR A 138 11.01 19.02 -20.09
C TYR A 138 10.33 20.30 -20.59
N PHE A 139 10.99 21.44 -20.50
CA PHE A 139 10.48 22.69 -21.07
C PHE A 139 11.62 23.60 -21.55
N THR A 140 11.28 24.53 -22.44
CA THR A 140 12.21 25.48 -23.03
C THR A 140 11.98 26.87 -22.46
N GLY A 141 13.02 27.45 -21.87
CA GLY A 141 13.03 28.83 -21.39
C GLY A 141 13.49 29.84 -22.45
N SER A 142 13.89 31.01 -21.96
CA SER A 142 14.44 32.10 -22.76
C SER A 142 15.77 31.70 -23.41
N TYR A 143 16.05 32.26 -24.59
CA TYR A 143 17.22 31.92 -25.41
C TYR A 143 17.34 30.43 -25.75
N SER A 144 16.21 29.73 -25.86
CA SER A 144 16.14 28.29 -26.14
C SER A 144 16.84 27.40 -25.11
N LYS A 145 17.03 27.88 -23.87
CA LYS A 145 17.56 27.08 -22.75
C LYS A 145 16.55 26.01 -22.32
N THR A 146 16.68 24.80 -22.84
CA THR A 146 15.93 23.62 -22.38
C THR A 146 16.35 23.23 -20.96
N LYS A 147 15.39 22.83 -20.14
CA LYS A 147 15.58 22.33 -18.78
C LYS A 147 14.85 20.98 -18.61
N ALA A 148 15.37 20.11 -17.76
CA ALA A 148 14.69 18.92 -17.28
C ALA A 148 14.48 18.98 -15.77
N VAL A 149 13.29 18.62 -15.30
CA VAL A 149 12.83 18.78 -13.92
C VAL A 149 12.10 17.51 -13.48
N ASP A 150 12.31 17.07 -12.25
CA ASP A 150 11.48 16.03 -11.63
C ASP A 150 10.06 16.58 -11.43
N ALA A 151 9.08 16.02 -12.15
CA ALA A 151 7.72 16.57 -12.22
C ALA A 151 6.95 16.46 -10.89
N LYS A 152 7.40 15.62 -9.96
CA LYS A 152 6.78 15.41 -8.65
C LYS A 152 7.25 16.42 -7.61
N SER A 153 8.54 16.76 -7.62
CA SER A 153 9.19 17.61 -6.61
C SER A 153 9.54 19.01 -7.10
N GLY A 154 9.50 19.27 -8.41
CA GLY A 154 9.99 20.52 -8.98
C GLY A 154 11.51 20.67 -8.93
N LYS A 155 12.27 19.60 -8.67
CA LYS A 155 13.73 19.66 -8.59
C LYS A 155 14.36 19.67 -10.00
N LEU A 156 15.19 20.68 -10.28
CA LEU A 156 16.00 20.73 -11.50
C LEU A 156 16.95 19.52 -11.59
N ILE A 157 16.98 18.89 -12.77
CA ILE A 157 17.88 17.79 -13.13
C ILE A 157 19.06 18.34 -13.94
N TRP A 158 18.77 19.14 -14.97
CA TRP A 158 19.72 19.90 -15.79
C TRP A 158 19.03 21.08 -16.49
#